data_AF-A0A950JEF5-F1
#
_entry.id   AF-A0A950JEF5-F1
#
_cell.length_a   1.000
_cell.length_b   1.000
_cell.length_c   1.000
_cell.angle_alpha   90.00
_cell.angle_beta   90.00
_cell.angle_gamma   90.00
#
_symmetry.space_group_name_H-M   'P 1'
#
loop_
_entity.id
_entity.type
_entity.pdbx_description
1 polymer ?
#
loop_
_entity_poly.entity_id
_entity_poly.type
_entity_poly.pdbx_seq_one_letter_code
_entity_poly.pdbx_strand_id
1 'polypeptide(L)'
;MTFTPGQSGNPAGRAAGSRNKQTLAAEALLFEHAQELVANLVTRAKNGEPAAMRIAMERILPTGRGRPLPVELPPVRSAEDARIAAGVIMEALKQGALSAREAVDLINVVGALTRLTGALEYIKKVARTEVAKSAHTLGLDHFLASRPYLPDFERRAPETDAEEEEADIDDDELPPHQDENWSDMPEAAPEGDESLQIVADSDDEGGRTDDLNGSSALRQMSGSRL
;
A
#
# COMPACT_ATOMS: atom_id res chain seq x y z
N MET A 1 18.91 25.02 32.10
CA MET A 1 17.77 24.22 32.60
C MET A 1 18.30 22.85 32.95
N THR A 2 18.32 22.51 34.24
CA THR A 2 18.82 21.23 34.77
C THR A 2 17.69 20.21 34.77
N PHE A 3 17.87 19.08 34.10
CA PHE A 3 16.91 17.98 34.13
C PHE A 3 16.84 17.37 35.54
N THR A 4 15.62 17.12 36.03
CA THR A 4 15.42 16.48 37.34
C THR A 4 15.88 15.02 37.27
N PRO A 5 16.79 14.57 38.14
CA PRO A 5 17.20 13.17 38.16
C PRO A 5 15.99 12.27 38.42
N GLY A 6 15.79 11.27 37.56
CA GLY A 6 14.68 10.31 37.66
C GLY A 6 13.47 10.60 36.76
N GLN A 7 13.43 11.74 36.05
CA GLN A 7 12.34 12.06 35.12
C GLN A 7 12.91 12.35 33.73
N SER A 8 12.63 11.47 32.76
CA SER A 8 13.00 11.74 31.37
C SER A 8 12.24 12.98 30.90
N GLY A 9 12.91 13.91 30.20
CA GLY A 9 12.27 15.12 29.65
C GLY A 9 11.15 14.86 28.61
N ASN A 10 10.93 13.59 28.24
CA ASN A 10 9.80 13.15 27.44
C ASN A 10 9.12 11.92 28.10
N PRO A 11 8.13 12.14 28.99
CA PRO A 11 7.44 11.07 29.71
C PRO A 11 6.60 10.14 28.82
N ALA A 12 6.20 10.58 27.63
CA ALA A 12 5.51 9.74 26.64
C ALA A 12 6.48 8.88 25.79
N GLY A 13 7.78 9.10 25.95
CA GLY A 13 8.80 8.47 25.13
C GLY A 13 8.70 8.89 23.66
N ARG A 14 9.53 8.26 22.84
CA ARG A 14 9.49 8.45 21.38
C ARG A 14 8.20 7.79 20.85
N ALA A 15 7.46 8.46 19.96
CA ALA A 15 6.20 7.94 19.42
C ALA A 15 6.35 6.50 18.90
N ALA A 16 5.41 5.62 19.26
CA ALA A 16 5.40 4.24 18.82
C ALA A 16 5.44 4.16 17.28
N GLY A 17 6.33 3.35 16.73
CA GLY A 17 6.50 3.21 15.28
C GLY A 17 7.33 4.32 14.60
N SER A 18 7.82 5.32 15.33
CA SER A 18 8.68 6.35 14.75
C SER A 18 10.02 5.76 14.28
N ARG A 19 10.28 5.80 12.97
CA ARG A 19 11.55 5.35 12.38
C ARG A 19 12.63 6.43 12.51
N ASN A 20 13.89 6.01 12.69
CA ASN A 20 14.98 6.97 12.83
C ASN A 20 15.19 7.65 11.46
N LYS A 21 15.16 9.00 11.44
CA LYS A 21 15.38 9.78 10.21
C LYS A 21 16.70 9.42 9.53
N GLN A 22 17.74 9.15 10.30
CA GLN A 22 19.03 8.70 9.78
C GLN A 22 18.93 7.33 9.11
N THR A 23 18.16 6.41 9.69
CA THR A 23 17.94 5.08 9.10
C THR A 23 17.15 5.18 7.80
N LEU A 24 16.14 6.05 7.72
CA LEU A 24 15.40 6.29 6.48
C LEU A 24 16.28 6.86 5.37
N ALA A 25 17.14 7.84 5.70
CA ALA A 25 18.09 8.40 4.75
C ALA A 25 19.11 7.34 4.28
N ALA A 26 19.62 6.52 5.20
CA ALA A 26 20.53 5.42 4.87
C ALA A 26 19.87 4.36 3.98
N GLU A 27 18.62 3.98 4.27
CA GLU A 27 17.86 3.04 3.42
C GLU A 27 17.65 3.59 2.00
N ALA A 28 17.30 4.88 1.87
CA ALA A 28 17.13 5.51 0.57
C ALA A 28 18.43 5.49 -0.26
N LEU A 29 19.56 5.89 0.35
CA LEU A 29 20.87 5.86 -0.29
C LEU A 29 21.30 4.43 -0.68
N LEU A 30 21.05 3.46 0.19
CA LEU A 30 21.35 2.05 -0.11
C LEU A 30 20.49 1.53 -1.27
N PHE A 31 19.24 1.96 -1.37
CA PHE A 31 18.35 1.56 -2.45
C PHE A 31 18.77 2.18 -3.80
N GLU A 32 19.15 3.46 -3.79
CA GLU A 32 19.67 4.17 -4.96
C GLU A 32 20.92 3.49 -5.54
N HIS A 33 21.86 3.09 -4.69
CA HIS A 33 23.10 2.43 -5.11
C HIS A 33 23.04 0.90 -5.09
N ALA A 34 21.85 0.30 -4.95
CA ALA A 34 21.71 -1.14 -4.73
C ALA A 34 22.41 -1.98 -5.80
N GLN A 35 22.26 -1.62 -7.08
CA GLN A 35 22.85 -2.35 -8.19
C GLN A 35 24.39 -2.30 -8.17
N GLU A 36 24.97 -1.13 -7.90
CA GLU A 36 26.42 -0.93 -7.80
C GLU A 36 27.00 -1.71 -6.61
N LEU A 37 26.33 -1.67 -5.46
CA LEU A 37 26.72 -2.41 -4.26
C LEU A 37 26.72 -3.92 -4.51
N VAL A 38 25.70 -4.44 -5.22
CA VAL A 38 25.62 -5.86 -5.59
C VAL A 38 26.73 -6.25 -6.57
N ALA A 39 27.01 -5.44 -7.59
CA ALA A 39 28.10 -5.70 -8.54
C ALA A 39 29.48 -5.75 -7.84
N ASN A 40 29.71 -4.82 -6.91
CA ASN A 40 30.92 -4.79 -6.09
C ASN A 40 31.02 -6.00 -5.16
N LEU A 41 29.92 -6.40 -4.52
CA LEU A 41 29.85 -7.60 -3.69
C LEU A 41 30.23 -8.86 -4.47
N VAL A 42 29.68 -9.02 -5.68
CA VAL A 42 29.99 -10.17 -6.56
C VAL A 42 31.46 -10.19 -6.94
N THR A 43 32.04 -9.03 -7.28
CA THR A 43 33.47 -8.93 -7.63
C THR A 43 34.36 -9.32 -6.45
N ARG A 44 34.06 -8.82 -5.25
CA ARG A 44 34.80 -9.16 -4.02
C ARG A 44 34.66 -10.64 -3.65
N ALA A 45 33.47 -11.21 -3.81
CA ALA A 45 33.24 -12.63 -3.58
C ALA A 45 34.05 -13.50 -4.57
N LYS A 46 34.10 -13.14 -5.86
CA LYS A 46 34.92 -13.82 -6.87
C LYS A 46 36.41 -13.74 -6.57
N ASN A 47 36.87 -12.66 -5.94
CA ASN A 47 38.26 -12.49 -5.51
C ASN A 47 38.60 -13.22 -4.18
N GLY A 48 37.64 -13.95 -3.59
CA GLY A 48 37.87 -14.78 -2.40
C GLY A 48 37.75 -14.04 -1.07
N GLU A 49 37.11 -12.87 -1.02
CA GLU A 49 36.87 -12.17 0.24
C GLU A 49 35.84 -12.94 1.10
N PRO A 50 36.19 -13.41 2.32
CA PRO A 50 35.35 -14.33 3.09
C PRO A 50 34.00 -13.73 3.50
N ALA A 51 33.98 -12.43 3.83
CA ALA A 51 32.74 -11.72 4.17
C ALA A 51 31.78 -11.64 2.95
N ALA A 52 32.31 -11.30 1.78
CA ALA A 52 31.53 -11.20 0.55
C ALA A 52 30.99 -12.58 0.10
N MET A 53 31.82 -13.64 0.19
CA MET A 53 31.39 -15.00 -0.13
C MET A 53 30.27 -15.49 0.80
N ARG A 54 30.36 -15.20 2.10
CA ARG A 54 29.31 -15.54 3.06
C ARG A 54 27.99 -14.84 2.73
N ILE A 55 28.02 -13.53 2.51
CA ILE A 55 26.81 -12.76 2.15
C ILE A 55 26.21 -13.29 0.85
N ALA A 56 27.05 -13.55 -0.17
CA ALA A 56 26.58 -14.10 -1.45
C ALA A 56 25.91 -15.47 -1.27
N MET A 57 26.50 -16.38 -0.49
CA MET A 57 25.90 -17.70 -0.22
C MET A 57 24.57 -17.60 0.55
N GLU A 58 24.48 -16.72 1.55
CA GLU A 58 23.24 -16.48 2.30
C GLU A 58 22.12 -15.83 1.45
N ARG A 59 22.44 -15.26 0.28
CA ARG A 59 21.45 -14.70 -0.66
C ARG A 59 21.07 -15.67 -1.78
N ILE A 60 22.03 -16.47 -2.28
CA ILE A 60 21.78 -17.48 -3.33
C ILE A 60 20.99 -18.66 -2.76
N LEU A 61 21.34 -19.10 -1.56
CA LEU A 61 20.68 -20.18 -0.84
C LEU A 61 20.08 -19.59 0.44
N PRO A 62 18.97 -18.83 0.35
CA PRO A 62 18.32 -18.30 1.54
C PRO A 62 17.91 -19.50 2.41
N THR A 63 18.58 -19.64 3.54
CA THR A 63 18.25 -20.68 4.52
C THR A 63 17.22 -20.12 5.49
N GLY A 64 16.12 -20.84 5.69
CA GLY A 64 15.05 -20.46 6.61
C GLY A 64 14.02 -19.48 6.02
N ARG A 65 13.59 -18.49 6.82
CA ARG A 65 12.33 -17.74 6.63
C ARG A 65 12.25 -16.83 5.40
N GLY A 66 13.37 -16.54 4.74
CA GLY A 66 13.42 -15.67 3.56
C GLY A 66 13.37 -16.42 2.23
N ARG A 67 13.29 -17.75 2.25
CA ARG A 67 13.22 -18.55 1.03
C ARG A 67 11.81 -18.44 0.41
N PRO A 68 11.69 -18.23 -0.91
CA PRO A 68 10.40 -18.34 -1.57
C PRO A 68 9.86 -19.77 -1.43
N LEU A 69 8.63 -19.89 -0.96
CA LEU A 69 7.98 -21.19 -0.79
C LEU A 69 7.53 -21.69 -2.17
N PRO A 70 7.93 -22.91 -2.60
CA PRO A 70 7.60 -23.45 -3.91
C PRO A 70 6.18 -24.04 -3.95
N VAL A 71 5.24 -23.44 -3.22
CA VAL A 71 3.89 -23.98 -3.03
C VAL A 71 2.88 -22.88 -3.30
N GLU A 72 2.01 -23.13 -4.28
CA GLU A 72 0.86 -22.30 -4.56
C GLU A 72 -0.33 -22.81 -3.74
N LEU A 73 -0.87 -21.95 -2.87
CA LEU A 73 -2.04 -22.29 -2.06
C LEU A 73 -3.32 -21.84 -2.77
N PRO A 74 -4.38 -22.66 -2.77
CA PRO A 74 -5.67 -22.26 -3.31
C PRO A 74 -6.29 -21.13 -2.46
N PRO A 75 -7.19 -20.32 -3.04
CA PRO A 75 -7.87 -19.26 -2.31
C PRO A 75 -8.72 -19.84 -1.17
N VAL A 76 -8.57 -19.29 0.04
CA VAL A 76 -9.31 -19.75 1.23
C VAL A 76 -10.49 -18.82 1.50
N ARG A 77 -11.70 -19.21 1.06
CA ARG A 77 -12.95 -18.46 1.29
C ARG A 77 -13.88 -19.14 2.29
N SER A 78 -13.69 -20.43 2.52
CA SER A 78 -14.52 -21.23 3.42
C SER A 78 -13.67 -22.23 4.21
N ALA A 79 -14.30 -22.89 5.18
CA ALA A 79 -13.68 -23.98 5.91
C ALA A 79 -13.32 -25.18 5.01
N GLU A 80 -14.08 -25.39 3.92
CA GLU A 80 -13.78 -26.45 2.97
C GLU A 80 -12.55 -26.12 2.13
N ASP A 81 -12.41 -24.86 1.70
CA ASP A 81 -11.20 -24.41 1.00
C ASP A 81 -9.97 -24.52 1.89
N ALA A 82 -10.12 -24.24 3.19
CA ALA A 82 -9.05 -24.40 4.16
C ALA A 82 -8.59 -25.88 4.28
N ARG A 83 -9.52 -26.83 4.20
CA ARG A 83 -9.21 -28.27 4.17
C ARG A 83 -8.44 -28.64 2.90
N ILE A 84 -8.85 -28.11 1.74
CA ILE A 84 -8.15 -28.34 0.46
C ILE A 84 -6.73 -27.76 0.53
N ALA A 85 -6.59 -26.52 1.01
CA ALA A 85 -5.29 -25.87 1.19
C ALA A 85 -4.38 -26.67 2.15
N ALA A 86 -4.92 -27.18 3.26
CA ALA A 86 -4.18 -28.04 4.18
C ALA A 86 -3.71 -29.34 3.50
N GLY A 87 -4.52 -29.93 2.61
CA GLY A 87 -4.12 -31.07 1.79
C GLY A 87 -2.92 -30.78 0.89
N VAL A 88 -2.91 -29.62 0.21
CA VAL A 88 -1.79 -29.16 -0.62
C VAL A 88 -0.52 -29.00 0.22
N ILE A 89 -0.64 -28.38 1.41
CA ILE A 89 0.49 -28.20 2.34
C ILE A 89 1.06 -29.56 2.76
N MET A 90 0.20 -30.53 3.10
CA MET A 90 0.61 -31.86 3.53
C MET A 90 1.30 -32.64 2.41
N GLU A 91 0.82 -32.55 1.18
CA GLU A 91 1.47 -33.20 0.03
C GLU A 91 2.84 -32.57 -0.25
N ALA A 92 2.95 -31.24 -0.22
CA ALA A 92 4.23 -30.56 -0.38
C ALA A 92 5.24 -30.90 0.75
N LEU A 93 4.75 -31.10 1.97
CA LEU A 93 5.57 -31.60 3.09
C LEU A 93 6.05 -33.03 2.84
N LYS A 94 5.17 -33.92 2.38
CA LYS A 94 5.50 -35.33 2.05
C LYS A 94 6.54 -35.42 0.93
N GLN A 95 6.48 -34.54 -0.05
CA GLN A 95 7.43 -34.46 -1.16
C GLN A 95 8.76 -33.79 -0.76
N GLY A 96 8.87 -33.24 0.44
CA GLY A 96 10.06 -32.52 0.91
C GLY A 96 10.24 -31.13 0.30
N ALA A 97 9.23 -30.61 -0.40
CA ALA A 97 9.25 -29.24 -0.94
C ALA A 97 9.12 -28.18 0.18
N LEU A 98 8.49 -28.56 1.29
CA LEU A 98 8.38 -27.78 2.52
C LEU A 98 9.08 -28.50 3.69
N SER A 99 9.67 -27.71 4.58
CA SER A 99 10.07 -28.18 5.91
C SER A 99 8.85 -28.26 6.84
N ALA A 100 8.95 -29.07 7.89
CA ALA A 100 7.90 -29.17 8.91
C ALA A 100 7.56 -27.82 9.56
N ARG A 101 8.56 -26.95 9.72
CA ARG A 101 8.36 -25.61 10.27
C ARG A 101 7.55 -24.71 9.33
N GLU A 102 7.90 -24.71 8.04
CA GLU A 102 7.17 -23.94 7.03
C GLU A 102 5.72 -24.43 6.89
N ALA A 103 5.49 -25.75 6.95
CA ALA A 103 4.15 -26.31 6.91
C ALA A 103 3.29 -25.83 8.10
N VAL A 104 3.85 -25.79 9.31
CA VAL A 104 3.15 -25.26 10.49
C VAL A 104 2.82 -23.78 10.32
N ASP A 105 3.77 -22.97 9.84
CA ASP A 105 3.57 -21.54 9.60
C ASP A 105 2.44 -21.32 8.57
N LEU A 106 2.40 -22.10 7.47
CA LEU A 106 1.33 -22.01 6.47
C LEU A 106 -0.03 -22.45 7.01
N ILE A 107 -0.10 -23.54 7.79
CA ILE A 107 -1.35 -24.01 8.40
C ILE A 107 -1.91 -22.94 9.35
N ASN A 108 -1.04 -22.24 10.09
CA ASN A 108 -1.46 -21.14 10.95
C ASN A 108 -2.08 -19.98 10.16
N VAL A 109 -1.50 -19.63 9.01
CA VAL A 109 -2.05 -18.60 8.11
C VAL A 109 -3.41 -19.03 7.56
N VAL A 110 -3.54 -20.26 7.06
CA VAL A 110 -4.82 -20.80 6.55
C VAL A 110 -5.89 -20.79 7.65
N GLY A 111 -5.55 -21.22 8.86
CA GLY A 111 -6.45 -21.19 10.00
C GLY A 111 -6.87 -19.77 10.39
N ALA A 112 -5.95 -18.79 10.32
CA ALA A 112 -6.26 -17.39 10.59
C ALA A 112 -7.23 -16.80 9.54
N LEU A 113 -7.02 -17.07 8.26
CA LEU A 113 -7.90 -16.65 7.18
C LEU A 113 -9.30 -17.23 7.33
N THR A 114 -9.40 -18.52 7.67
CA THR A 114 -10.70 -19.19 7.88
C THR A 114 -11.50 -18.54 9.01
N ARG A 115 -10.84 -18.21 10.13
CA ARG A 115 -11.48 -17.50 11.26
C ARG A 115 -11.95 -16.11 10.86
N LEU A 116 -11.13 -15.38 10.11
CA LEU A 116 -11.48 -14.04 9.63
C LEU A 116 -12.71 -14.09 8.71
N THR A 117 -12.73 -14.98 7.72
CA THR A 117 -13.86 -15.08 6.79
C THR A 117 -15.12 -15.52 7.50
N GLY A 118 -15.04 -16.48 8.43
CA GLY A 118 -16.18 -16.88 9.25
C GLY A 118 -16.73 -15.74 10.12
N ALA A 119 -15.86 -14.91 10.69
CA ALA A 119 -16.28 -13.72 11.44
C ALA A 119 -17.00 -12.70 10.54
N LEU A 120 -16.50 -12.47 9.33
CA LEU A 120 -17.15 -11.57 8.36
C LEU A 120 -18.52 -12.09 7.91
N GLU A 121 -18.64 -13.39 7.64
CA GLU A 121 -19.91 -14.03 7.30
C GLU A 121 -20.92 -13.91 8.45
N TYR A 122 -20.46 -14.13 9.68
CA TYR A 122 -21.28 -13.98 10.87
C TYR A 122 -21.79 -12.54 11.04
N ILE A 123 -20.91 -11.53 10.93
CA ILE A 123 -21.29 -10.11 11.01
C ILE A 123 -22.34 -9.78 9.95
N LYS A 124 -22.13 -10.22 8.70
CA LYS A 124 -23.10 -10.01 7.60
C LYS A 124 -24.46 -10.66 7.91
N LYS A 125 -24.45 -11.88 8.46
CA LYS A 125 -25.69 -12.58 8.84
C LYS A 125 -26.44 -11.84 9.94
N VAL A 126 -25.75 -11.44 11.01
CA VAL A 126 -26.33 -10.68 12.12
C VAL A 126 -26.91 -9.35 11.60
N ALA A 127 -26.15 -8.60 10.81
CA ALA A 127 -26.63 -7.35 10.22
C ALA A 127 -27.92 -7.54 9.41
N ARG A 128 -27.99 -8.58 8.55
CA ARG A 128 -29.21 -8.91 7.81
C ARG A 128 -30.39 -9.21 8.73
N THR A 129 -30.17 -10.00 9.78
CA THR A 129 -31.24 -10.34 10.72
C THR A 129 -31.71 -9.15 11.54
N GLU A 130 -30.80 -8.27 11.96
CA GLU A 130 -31.17 -7.09 12.74
C GLU A 130 -31.87 -6.04 11.87
N VAL A 131 -31.46 -5.87 10.60
CA VAL A 131 -32.20 -5.04 9.63
C VAL A 131 -33.60 -5.59 9.39
N ALA A 132 -33.74 -6.91 9.20
CA ALA A 132 -35.05 -7.53 9.00
C ALA A 132 -35.97 -7.37 10.24
N LYS A 133 -35.45 -7.57 11.45
CA LYS A 133 -36.21 -7.34 12.69
C LYS A 133 -36.62 -5.87 12.83
N SER A 134 -35.69 -4.95 12.57
CA SER A 134 -35.96 -3.50 12.68
C SER A 134 -37.00 -3.04 11.66
N ALA A 135 -36.92 -3.54 10.43
CA ALA A 135 -37.92 -3.27 9.40
C ALA A 135 -39.30 -3.78 9.83
N HIS A 136 -39.37 -4.98 10.40
CA HIS A 136 -40.61 -5.55 10.92
C HIS A 136 -41.21 -4.72 12.05
N THR A 137 -40.39 -4.30 13.04
CA THR A 137 -40.87 -3.46 14.15
C THR A 137 -41.34 -2.08 13.69
N LEU A 138 -40.74 -1.54 12.63
CA LEU A 138 -41.10 -0.24 12.05
C LEU A 138 -42.24 -0.34 11.01
N GLY A 139 -42.76 -1.55 10.73
CA GLY A 139 -43.79 -1.77 9.71
C GLY A 139 -43.30 -1.51 8.28
N LEU A 140 -41.99 -1.52 8.06
CA LEU A 140 -41.33 -1.25 6.78
C LEU A 140 -41.19 -2.51 5.91
N ASP A 141 -41.77 -3.64 6.30
CA ASP A 141 -41.74 -4.88 5.51
C ASP A 141 -42.31 -4.66 4.11
N HIS A 142 -43.39 -3.88 4.00
CA HIS A 142 -44.00 -3.51 2.72
C HIS A 142 -43.06 -2.63 1.87
N PHE A 143 -42.26 -1.77 2.51
CA PHE A 143 -41.31 -0.90 1.83
C PHE A 143 -40.10 -1.69 1.29
N LEU A 144 -39.61 -2.68 2.04
CA LEU A 144 -38.51 -3.55 1.60
C LEU A 144 -38.96 -4.66 0.64
N ALA A 145 -40.21 -5.08 0.69
CA ALA A 145 -40.79 -6.06 -0.24
C ALA A 145 -41.19 -5.46 -1.59
N SER A 146 -41.41 -4.14 -1.64
CA SER A 146 -41.66 -3.43 -2.90
C SER A 146 -40.36 -3.30 -3.68
N ARG A 147 -40.36 -3.65 -4.98
CA ARG A 147 -39.25 -3.31 -5.87
C ARG A 147 -39.01 -1.79 -5.72
N PRO A 148 -37.79 -1.33 -5.43
CA PRO A 148 -37.55 0.09 -5.23
C PRO A 148 -38.12 0.84 -6.43
N TYR A 149 -38.85 1.93 -6.16
CA TYR A 149 -39.32 2.83 -7.20
C TYR A 149 -38.07 3.38 -7.91
N LEU A 150 -37.70 2.74 -9.01
CA LEU A 150 -36.76 3.32 -9.97
C LEU A 150 -37.56 4.38 -10.71
N PRO A 151 -37.14 5.65 -10.69
CA PRO A 151 -37.78 6.67 -11.49
C PRO A 151 -37.74 6.25 -12.97
N ASP A 152 -38.76 6.63 -13.74
CA ASP A 152 -38.99 6.14 -15.10
C ASP A 152 -37.84 6.33 -16.11
N PHE A 153 -36.79 7.09 -15.77
CA PHE A 153 -35.62 7.27 -16.65
C PHE A 153 -34.77 6.00 -16.83
N GLU A 154 -34.76 5.06 -15.87
CA GLU A 154 -34.04 3.78 -16.03
C GLU A 154 -34.81 2.74 -16.86
N ARG A 155 -36.12 2.89 -16.99
CA ARG A 155 -36.93 2.12 -17.96
C ARG A 155 -36.76 2.59 -19.39
N ARG A 156 -36.11 3.75 -19.56
CA ARG A 156 -35.75 4.35 -20.84
C ARG A 156 -34.24 4.36 -21.04
N ALA A 157 -33.55 3.31 -20.59
CA ALA A 157 -32.51 2.81 -21.49
C ALA A 157 -33.25 2.55 -22.81
N PRO A 158 -32.88 3.18 -23.94
CA PRO A 158 -33.39 2.69 -25.20
C PRO A 158 -33.11 1.19 -25.18
N GLU A 159 -34.16 0.39 -25.29
CA GLU A 159 -34.01 -0.89 -25.95
C GLU A 159 -33.36 -0.50 -27.27
N THR A 160 -32.04 -0.62 -27.34
CA THR A 160 -31.41 -0.80 -28.63
C THR A 160 -32.04 -2.10 -29.10
N ASP A 161 -33.13 -1.96 -29.85
CA ASP A 161 -33.52 -2.88 -30.91
C ASP A 161 -32.36 -2.86 -31.93
N ALA A 162 -31.16 -3.21 -31.47
CA ALA A 162 -30.19 -3.84 -32.31
C ALA A 162 -30.73 -5.26 -32.42
N GLU A 163 -31.58 -5.46 -33.42
CA GLU A 163 -31.46 -6.68 -34.19
C GLU A 163 -29.96 -6.86 -34.41
N GLU A 164 -29.35 -7.80 -33.68
CA GLU A 164 -28.08 -8.38 -34.09
C GLU A 164 -28.39 -9.13 -35.39
N GLU A 165 -28.56 -8.38 -36.49
CA GLU A 165 -28.19 -8.87 -37.80
C GLU A 165 -26.69 -9.15 -37.68
N GLU A 166 -26.35 -10.42 -37.41
CA GLU A 166 -25.10 -10.98 -37.87
C GLU A 166 -25.09 -10.81 -39.40
N ALA A 167 -24.67 -9.64 -39.86
CA ALA A 167 -24.21 -9.51 -41.23
C ALA A 167 -22.97 -10.40 -41.31
N ASP A 168 -23.08 -11.49 -42.07
CA ASP A 168 -21.94 -12.26 -42.55
C ASP A 168 -21.00 -11.30 -43.29
N ILE A 169 -20.02 -10.75 -42.57
CA ILE A 169 -18.92 -10.01 -43.18
C ILE A 169 -17.98 -11.07 -43.71
N ASP A 170 -18.02 -11.31 -45.03
CA ASP A 170 -16.97 -12.04 -45.73
C ASP A 170 -15.63 -11.29 -45.49
N ASP A 171 -14.70 -11.95 -44.79
CA ASP A 171 -13.38 -11.42 -44.40
C ASP A 171 -12.51 -10.91 -45.57
N ASP A 172 -12.93 -11.16 -46.82
CA ASP A 172 -12.18 -10.81 -48.04
C ASP A 172 -12.44 -9.38 -48.58
N GLU A 173 -13.34 -8.59 -47.97
CA GLU A 173 -13.68 -7.24 -48.49
C GLU A 173 -13.67 -6.11 -47.43
N LEU A 174 -12.82 -6.21 -46.41
CA LEU A 174 -12.51 -5.06 -45.56
C LEU A 174 -11.62 -4.06 -46.32
N PRO A 175 -12.01 -2.77 -46.46
CA PRO A 175 -11.16 -1.78 -47.08
C PRO A 175 -9.88 -1.60 -46.25
N PRO A 176 -8.70 -1.42 -46.88
CA PRO A 176 -7.44 -1.37 -46.16
C PRO A 176 -7.46 -0.24 -45.13
N HIS A 177 -7.11 -0.58 -43.89
CA HIS A 177 -6.90 0.37 -42.80
C HIS A 177 -5.92 1.45 -43.28
N GLN A 178 -6.43 2.67 -43.47
CA GLN A 178 -5.57 3.83 -43.57
C GLN A 178 -5.09 4.12 -42.15
N ASP A 179 -3.78 3.99 -41.94
CA ASP A 179 -3.11 4.41 -40.71
C ASP A 179 -3.24 5.94 -40.59
N GLU A 180 -4.36 6.41 -40.04
CA GLU A 180 -4.50 7.81 -39.68
C GLU A 180 -3.60 8.10 -38.48
N ASN A 181 -2.51 8.80 -38.78
CA ASN A 181 -1.49 9.30 -37.87
C ASN A 181 -2.13 10.15 -36.76
N TRP A 182 -2.18 9.62 -35.54
CA TRP A 182 -2.70 10.27 -34.31
C TRP A 182 -1.89 11.49 -33.83
N SER A 183 -1.04 12.07 -34.68
CA SER A 183 -0.11 13.14 -34.32
C SER A 183 -0.66 14.56 -34.51
N ASP A 184 -1.92 14.72 -34.94
CA ASP A 184 -2.54 16.04 -35.21
C ASP A 184 -3.87 16.28 -34.44
N MET A 185 -4.01 15.73 -33.24
CA MET A 185 -5.09 16.17 -32.33
C MET A 185 -4.71 17.50 -31.63
N PRO A 186 -5.57 18.53 -31.61
CA PRO A 186 -5.27 19.78 -30.94
C PRO A 186 -5.20 19.59 -29.41
N GLU A 187 -4.11 20.10 -28.84
CA GLU A 187 -3.74 20.07 -27.42
C GLU A 187 -4.81 20.72 -26.54
N ALA A 188 -5.15 20.06 -25.43
CA ALA A 188 -6.17 20.50 -24.49
C ALA A 188 -5.87 21.90 -23.91
N ALA A 189 -6.88 22.76 -23.89
CA ALA A 189 -6.79 24.14 -23.41
C ALA A 189 -6.36 24.21 -21.91
N PRO A 190 -5.53 25.20 -21.52
CA PRO A 190 -4.97 25.29 -20.18
C PRO A 190 -5.96 25.76 -19.11
N GLU A 191 -5.67 25.28 -17.90
CA GLU A 191 -6.37 25.45 -16.63
C GLU A 191 -6.69 26.92 -16.31
N GLY A 192 -7.92 27.15 -15.86
CA GLY A 192 -8.43 28.45 -15.44
C GLY A 192 -7.77 28.95 -14.16
N ASP A 193 -7.28 30.19 -14.24
CA ASP A 193 -6.67 30.99 -13.19
C ASP A 193 -7.73 31.48 -12.19
N GLU A 194 -7.96 30.75 -11.09
CA GLU A 194 -8.75 31.23 -9.95
C GLU A 194 -7.85 31.93 -8.93
N SER A 195 -7.48 33.17 -9.24
CA SER A 195 -6.97 34.13 -8.26
C SER A 195 -8.13 34.63 -7.38
N LEU A 196 -8.44 33.86 -6.32
CA LEU A 196 -9.25 34.31 -5.19
C LEU A 196 -8.53 35.45 -4.45
N GLN A 197 -8.85 36.68 -4.82
CA GLN A 197 -8.47 37.88 -4.08
C GLN A 197 -9.23 37.93 -2.75
N ILE A 198 -8.54 37.61 -1.66
CA ILE A 198 -9.00 37.93 -0.30
C ILE A 198 -8.77 39.43 -0.09
N VAL A 199 -9.87 40.18 -0.09
CA VAL A 199 -9.92 41.56 0.41
C VAL A 199 -9.76 41.49 1.93
N ALA A 200 -8.57 41.85 2.42
CA ALA A 200 -8.35 42.11 3.84
C ALA A 200 -8.51 43.61 4.09
N ASP A 201 -9.51 43.94 4.92
CA ASP A 201 -9.75 45.27 5.47
C ASP A 201 -8.48 45.84 6.10
N SER A 202 -8.22 47.09 5.70
CA SER A 202 -7.27 48.01 6.28
C SER A 202 -7.86 48.68 7.51
N ASP A 203 -7.22 48.52 8.67
CA ASP A 203 -7.17 49.47 9.79
C ASP A 203 -5.96 49.03 10.66
N ASP A 204 -4.77 49.64 10.57
CA ASP A 204 -4.32 50.94 11.09
C ASP A 204 -3.49 50.80 12.39
N GLU A 205 -2.43 51.61 12.42
CA GLU A 205 -1.53 52.02 13.50
C GLU A 205 -0.39 51.11 14.03
N GLY A 206 0.82 51.67 13.95
CA GLY A 206 1.77 51.59 15.07
C GLY A 206 3.24 51.29 14.74
N GLY A 207 3.93 52.19 14.04
CA GLY A 207 5.36 52.07 13.74
C GLY A 207 6.30 52.15 14.95
N ARG A 208 7.52 51.63 14.77
CA ARG A 208 8.79 52.27 15.20
C ARG A 208 9.97 51.48 14.65
N THR A 209 10.78 52.18 13.86
CA THR A 209 12.16 51.85 13.52
C THR A 209 13.02 51.89 14.79
N ASP A 210 14.13 51.16 14.81
CA ASP A 210 15.45 51.79 14.92
C ASP A 210 16.57 50.74 14.74
N ASP A 211 17.49 51.11 13.86
CA ASP A 211 18.80 50.50 13.65
C ASP A 211 19.63 50.51 14.95
N LEU A 212 20.65 49.65 15.02
CA LEU A 212 22.05 50.07 15.24
C LEU A 212 23.00 48.86 15.33
N ASN A 213 23.75 48.74 14.24
CA ASN A 213 25.16 48.37 14.09
C ASN A 213 26.05 48.45 15.36
N GLY A 214 27.00 47.51 15.53
CA GLY A 214 27.97 47.57 16.65
C GLY A 214 28.98 46.43 16.75
N SER A 215 29.91 46.36 15.80
CA SER A 215 31.30 45.88 15.87
C SER A 215 31.92 45.35 17.18
N SER A 216 32.67 44.23 17.00
CA SER A 216 34.07 44.00 17.39
C SER A 216 34.48 43.94 18.88
N ALA A 217 35.07 42.82 19.31
CA ALA A 217 36.38 42.81 19.97
C ALA A 217 36.92 41.38 20.22
N LEU A 218 38.18 41.20 19.82
CA LEU A 218 39.10 40.13 20.23
C LEU A 218 39.21 40.00 21.77
N ARG A 219 39.43 38.76 22.27
CA ARG A 219 40.61 38.48 23.12
C ARG A 219 40.90 36.98 23.27
N GLN A 220 42.16 36.66 22.96
CA GLN A 220 42.88 35.45 23.35
C GLN A 220 42.97 35.31 24.88
N MET A 221 43.10 34.07 25.37
CA MET A 221 43.90 33.62 26.55
C MET A 221 43.60 32.11 26.72
N SER A 222 44.46 31.20 26.27
CA SER A 222 45.63 30.61 26.99
C SER A 222 45.28 29.90 28.32
N GLY A 223 45.59 28.61 28.39
CA GLY A 223 45.64 27.77 29.60
C GLY A 223 44.98 26.41 29.33
N SER A 224 45.66 25.32 28.97
CA SER A 224 46.81 24.62 29.60
C SER A 224 46.56 24.20 31.05
N ARG A 225 46.81 22.90 31.30
CA ARG A 225 46.71 22.09 32.54
C ARG A 225 45.35 21.39 32.70
N LEU A 226 45.27 20.10 33.01
CA LEU A 226 46.23 19.04 33.31
C LEU A 226 45.52 17.70 33.02
#